data_AF-A0AAV0KH49-F1
#
_entry.id   AF-A0AAV0KH49-F1
#
_cell.length_a   1.000
_cell.length_b   1.000
_cell.length_c   1.000
_cell.angle_alpha   90.00
_cell.angle_beta   90.00
_cell.angle_gamma   90.00
#
_symmetry.space_group_name_H-M   'P 1'
#
loop_
_entity.id
_entity.type
_entity.pdbx_description
1 polymer ?
#
loop_
_entity_poly.entity_id
_entity_poly.type
_entity_poly.pdbx_seq_one_letter_code
_entity_poly.pdbx_strand_id
1 'polypeptide(L)'
;PAPPSVAYLITGSKGDSNRILRLLYAVYHPKNRYLLHLDPSAVPAERERLALAVESVPVFRAAQNVDVIGKPDFAYRRGSSPVAATLHDASLLLKLSKNWDWFVRLGAADYPLVTQDGNFSSLTTMGNLQFFRF
;
A
#
# COMPACT_ATOMS: atom_id res chain seq x y z
N PRO A 1 -11.04 -23.87 -0.82
CA PRO A 1 -10.51 -22.70 -1.56
C PRO A 1 -9.35 -22.06 -0.77
N ALA A 2 -8.24 -21.73 -1.42
CA ALA A 2 -7.18 -20.96 -0.76
C ALA A 2 -7.69 -19.54 -0.47
N PRO A 3 -7.34 -18.92 0.67
CA PRO A 3 -7.72 -17.54 0.94
C PRO A 3 -7.09 -16.62 -0.11
N PRO A 4 -7.83 -15.62 -0.64
CA PRO A 4 -7.34 -14.75 -1.69
C PRO A 4 -6.18 -13.88 -1.20
N SER A 5 -5.26 -13.55 -2.10
CA SER A 5 -4.12 -12.66 -1.85
C SER A 5 -4.49 -11.22 -2.25
N VAL A 6 -4.09 -10.25 -1.43
CA VAL A 6 -4.42 -8.83 -1.66
C VAL A 6 -3.15 -8.02 -1.87
N ALA A 7 -3.17 -7.13 -2.86
CA ALA A 7 -2.18 -6.10 -3.09
C ALA A 7 -2.68 -4.75 -2.54
N TYR A 8 -2.01 -4.24 -1.51
CA TYR A 8 -2.31 -2.96 -0.89
C TYR A 8 -1.39 -1.87 -1.43
N LEU A 9 -2.00 -0.78 -1.89
CA LEU A 9 -1.33 0.49 -2.10
C LEU A 9 -1.64 1.41 -0.91
N ILE A 10 -0.63 1.76 -0.13
CA ILE A 10 -0.78 2.71 0.99
C ILE A 10 -0.11 4.03 0.62
N THR A 11 -0.93 5.07 0.45
CA THR A 11 -0.48 6.40 0.03
C THR A 11 -0.52 7.41 1.18
N GLY A 12 0.44 8.32 1.23
CA GLY A 12 0.43 9.46 2.15
C GLY A 12 1.21 10.64 1.61
N SER A 13 1.19 11.74 2.36
CA SER A 13 1.87 12.99 2.03
C SER A 13 2.98 13.29 3.03
N LYS A 14 3.57 14.49 2.95
CA LYS A 14 4.58 14.96 3.91
C LYS A 14 4.13 14.76 5.36
N GLY A 15 4.93 14.06 6.15
CA GLY A 15 4.70 13.80 7.57
C GLY A 15 3.86 12.56 7.88
N ASP A 16 3.36 11.85 6.87
CA ASP A 16 2.50 10.68 7.07
C ASP A 16 3.27 9.37 7.24
N SER A 17 4.61 9.36 7.19
CA SER A 17 5.43 8.15 7.30
C SER A 17 5.05 7.25 8.49
N ASN A 18 4.86 7.84 9.66
CA ASN A 18 4.46 7.08 10.87
C ASN A 18 3.03 6.56 10.77
N ARG A 19 2.12 7.30 10.11
CA ARG A 19 0.74 6.86 9.89
C ARG A 19 0.68 5.71 8.91
N ILE A 20 1.45 5.77 7.83
CA ILE A 20 1.62 4.69 6.87
C ILE A 20 2.13 3.43 7.57
N LEU A 21 3.19 3.54 8.39
CA LEU A 21 3.72 2.39 9.13
C LEU A 21 2.67 1.82 10.08
N ARG A 22 1.97 2.67 10.85
CA ARG A 22 0.90 2.24 11.75
C ARG A 22 -0.20 1.49 11.01
N LEU A 23 -0.61 2.00 9.85
CA LEU A 23 -1.62 1.37 9.01
C LEU A 23 -1.12 0.04 8.45
N LEU A 24 0.12 0.00 7.93
CA LEU A 24 0.75 -1.23 7.45
C LEU A 24 0.71 -2.32 8.52
N TYR A 25 1.10 -2.02 9.76
CA TYR A 25 1.01 -2.98 10.86
C TYR A 25 -0.42 -3.48 11.11
N ALA A 26 -1.41 -2.60 10.99
CA ALA A 26 -2.81 -2.95 11.23
C ALA A 26 -3.40 -3.87 10.15
N VAL A 27 -2.91 -3.78 8.90
CA VAL A 27 -3.38 -4.59 7.77
C VAL A 27 -2.40 -5.68 7.34
N TYR A 28 -1.30 -5.88 8.07
CA TYR A 28 -0.21 -6.76 7.63
C TYR A 28 -0.61 -8.24 7.68
N HIS A 29 -0.30 -8.94 6.60
CA HIS A 29 -0.42 -10.39 6.50
C HIS A 29 0.65 -10.91 5.52
N PRO A 30 1.36 -12.01 5.84
CA PRO A 30 2.51 -12.48 5.06
C PRO A 30 2.18 -12.93 3.62
N LYS A 31 0.90 -13.24 3.33
CA LYS A 31 0.47 -13.62 1.97
C LYS A 31 0.17 -12.44 1.05
N ASN A 32 0.03 -11.24 1.61
CA ASN A 32 -0.33 -10.04 0.86
C ASN A 32 0.91 -9.29 0.39
N ARG A 33 0.74 -8.40 -0.59
CA ARG A 33 1.78 -7.48 -1.07
C ARG A 33 1.44 -6.06 -0.69
N TYR A 34 2.44 -5.27 -0.31
CA TYR A 34 2.28 -3.89 0.12
C TYR A 34 3.21 -2.98 -0.67
N LEU A 35 2.67 -1.92 -1.26
CA LEU A 35 3.42 -0.84 -1.86
C LEU A 35 3.14 0.45 -1.09
N LEU A 36 4.18 1.04 -0.51
CA LEU A 36 4.11 2.28 0.24
C LEU A 36 4.54 3.43 -0.65
N HIS A 37 3.71 4.47 -0.71
CA HIS A 37 3.95 5.62 -1.55
C HIS A 37 3.77 6.93 -0.77
N LEU A 38 4.84 7.71 -0.67
CA LEU A 38 4.79 9.10 -0.26
C LEU A 38 4.84 10.01 -1.48
N ASP A 39 3.85 10.88 -1.61
CA ASP A 39 3.74 11.82 -2.74
C ASP A 39 4.95 12.78 -2.84
N PRO A 40 5.04 13.59 -3.92
CA PRO A 40 6.16 14.52 -4.09
C PRO A 40 6.27 15.62 -3.02
N SER A 41 5.27 15.82 -2.16
CA SER A 41 5.35 16.80 -1.06
C SER A 41 6.27 16.34 0.08
N ALA A 42 6.44 15.02 0.24
CA ALA A 42 7.40 14.46 1.19
C ALA A 42 8.84 14.64 0.68
N VAL A 43 9.78 14.83 1.61
CA VAL A 43 11.20 15.03 1.28
C VAL A 43 11.90 13.67 1.05
N PRO A 44 12.97 13.61 0.22
CA PRO A 44 13.70 12.35 -0.01
C PRO A 44 14.15 11.63 1.26
N ALA A 45 14.63 12.38 2.26
CA ALA A 45 15.05 11.83 3.54
C ALA A 45 13.89 11.17 4.32
N GLU A 46 12.64 11.62 4.12
CA GLU A 46 11.47 11.02 4.75
C GLU A 46 11.15 9.67 4.11
N ARG A 47 11.22 9.58 2.78
CA ARG A 47 11.09 8.31 2.04
C ARG A 47 12.16 7.30 2.43
N GLU A 48 13.41 7.74 2.54
CA GLU A 48 14.52 6.91 2.98
C GLU A 48 14.31 6.37 4.39
N ARG A 49 13.89 7.24 5.33
CA ARG A 49 13.53 6.81 6.69
C ARG A 49 12.40 5.79 6.71
N LEU A 50 11.39 5.96 5.86
CA LEU A 50 10.30 4.99 5.73
C LEU A 50 10.81 3.63 5.22
N ALA A 51 11.66 3.63 4.18
CA ALA A 51 12.28 2.41 3.67
C ALA A 51 13.13 1.70 4.73
N LEU A 52 14.00 2.43 5.43
CA LEU A 52 14.81 1.89 6.52
C LEU A 52 13.94 1.35 7.66
N ALA A 53 12.84 2.02 7.99
CA ALA A 53 11.90 1.55 9.00
C ALA A 53 11.24 0.23 8.59
N VAL A 54 10.82 0.08 7.33
CA VAL A 54 10.28 -1.18 6.80
C VAL A 54 11.34 -2.30 6.87
N GLU A 55 12.56 -2.01 6.41
CA GLU A 55 13.66 -2.99 6.41
C GLU A 55 14.09 -3.40 7.82
N SER A 56 13.92 -2.52 8.81
CA SER A 56 14.26 -2.80 10.21
C SER A 56 13.39 -3.88 10.84
N VAL A 57 12.22 -4.17 10.28
CA VAL A 57 11.24 -5.11 10.82
C VAL A 57 11.54 -6.53 10.29
N PRO A 58 11.90 -7.49 11.15
CA PRO A 58 12.29 -8.83 10.72
C PRO A 58 11.23 -9.56 9.91
N VAL A 59 9.95 -9.40 10.26
CA VAL A 59 8.85 -10.07 9.54
C VAL A 59 8.67 -9.56 8.12
N PHE A 60 8.78 -8.24 7.90
CA PHE A 60 8.71 -7.66 6.55
C PHE A 60 9.90 -8.09 5.71
N ARG A 61 11.10 -8.10 6.32
CA ARG A 61 12.33 -8.55 5.68
C ARG A 61 12.28 -10.04 5.34
N ALA A 62 11.73 -10.89 6.20
CA ALA A 62 11.65 -12.33 5.93
C ALA A 62 10.64 -12.64 4.80
N ALA A 63 9.50 -11.95 4.79
CA ALA A 63 8.45 -12.14 3.79
C ALA A 63 8.74 -11.45 2.44
N GLN A 64 9.63 -10.45 2.42
CA GLN A 64 9.98 -9.68 1.21
C GLN A 64 8.74 -9.16 0.47
N ASN A 65 7.72 -8.71 1.22
CA ASN A 65 6.38 -8.40 0.71
C ASN A 65 5.95 -6.94 0.89
N VAL A 66 6.87 -6.06 1.32
CA VAL A 66 6.63 -4.62 1.49
C VAL A 66 7.68 -3.86 0.69
N ASP A 67 7.23 -3.03 -0.25
CA ASP A 67 8.08 -2.20 -1.11
C ASP A 67 7.78 -0.71 -0.86
N VAL A 68 8.80 0.15 -0.93
CA VAL A 68 8.66 1.61 -0.80
C VAL A 68 9.06 2.30 -2.10
N ILE A 69 8.22 3.17 -2.63
CA ILE A 69 8.55 3.95 -3.84
C ILE A 69 9.61 5.00 -3.51
N GLY A 70 10.82 4.80 -4.02
CA GLY A 70 11.96 5.69 -3.78
C GLY A 70 11.92 7.00 -4.59
N LYS A 71 11.42 6.97 -5.82
CA LYS A 71 11.27 8.15 -6.69
C LYS A 71 9.79 8.34 -7.02
N PRO A 72 9.11 9.36 -6.47
CA PRO A 72 7.81 9.74 -6.98
C PRO A 72 8.04 10.33 -8.38
N ASP A 73 7.58 9.65 -9.43
CA ASP A 73 7.87 10.02 -10.81
C ASP A 73 7.43 11.46 -11.12
N PHE A 74 8.09 12.11 -12.08
CA PHE A 74 7.78 13.48 -12.54
C PHE A 74 6.31 13.64 -12.98
N ALA A 75 5.65 12.57 -13.39
CA ALA A 75 4.22 12.54 -13.71
C ALA A 75 3.32 12.85 -12.48
N TYR A 76 3.82 12.70 -11.25
CA TYR A 76 3.09 12.98 -10.01
C TYR A 76 3.08 14.46 -9.59
N ARG A 77 3.50 15.38 -10.47
CA ARG A 77 3.59 16.81 -10.15
C ARG A 77 2.21 17.46 -10.05
N ARG A 78 1.44 17.16 -9.00
CA ARG A 78 0.16 17.79 -8.55
C ARG A 78 -0.93 18.06 -9.61
N GLY A 79 -0.72 17.66 -10.87
CA GLY A 79 -1.56 17.96 -12.03
C GLY A 79 -1.90 16.74 -12.89
N SER A 80 -1.42 15.55 -12.52
CA SER A 80 -1.96 14.29 -13.03
C SER A 80 -3.16 13.86 -12.16
N SER A 81 -4.19 13.26 -12.75
CA SER A 81 -5.40 12.91 -12.01
C SER A 81 -5.11 11.85 -10.94
N PRO A 82 -5.81 11.87 -9.79
CA PRO A 82 -5.67 10.84 -8.74
C PRO A 82 -5.87 9.40 -9.26
N VAL A 83 -6.64 9.24 -10.34
CA VAL A 83 -6.86 7.97 -11.03
C VAL A 83 -5.62 7.54 -11.80
N ALA A 84 -4.99 8.44 -12.56
CA ALA A 84 -3.76 8.13 -13.30
C ALA A 84 -2.62 7.72 -12.35
N ALA A 85 -2.51 8.41 -11.20
CA ALA A 85 -1.63 8.01 -10.11
C ALA A 85 -1.93 6.58 -9.62
N THR A 86 -3.19 6.29 -9.31
CA THR A 86 -3.56 4.95 -8.83
C THR A 86 -3.26 3.86 -9.85
N LEU A 87 -3.53 4.10 -11.14
CA LEU A 87 -3.25 3.15 -12.22
C LEU A 87 -1.75 2.93 -12.43
N HIS A 88 -0.94 3.99 -12.28
CA HIS A 88 0.51 3.87 -12.33
C HIS A 88 1.02 2.98 -11.19
N ASP A 89 0.60 3.23 -9.95
CA ASP A 89 1.00 2.43 -8.80
C ASP A 89 0.51 0.97 -8.89
N ALA A 90 -0.71 0.75 -9.42
CA ALA A 90 -1.20 -0.60 -9.71
C ALA A 90 -0.33 -1.30 -10.77
N SER A 91 0.13 -0.58 -11.81
CA SER A 91 1.05 -1.12 -12.81
C SER A 91 2.42 -1.50 -12.22
N LEU A 92 2.89 -0.76 -11.21
CA LEU A 92 4.12 -1.10 -10.48
C LEU A 92 3.91 -2.37 -9.66
N LEU A 93 2.78 -2.52 -8.97
CA LEU A 93 2.44 -3.75 -8.24
C LEU A 93 2.39 -4.96 -9.18
N LEU A 94 1.79 -4.84 -10.37
CA LEU A 94 1.76 -5.91 -11.37
C LEU A 94 3.15 -6.31 -11.88
N LYS A 95 4.10 -5.38 -11.89
CA LYS A 95 5.51 -5.66 -12.23
C LYS A 95 6.25 -6.35 -11.09
N LEU A 96 5.93 -6.02 -9.84
CA LEU A 96 6.54 -6.59 -8.64
C LEU A 96 6.03 -8.01 -8.35
N SER A 97 4.73 -8.24 -8.50
CA SER A 97 4.10 -9.54 -8.30
C SER A 97 2.80 -9.64 -9.09
N LYS A 98 2.56 -10.80 -9.71
CA LYS A 98 1.33 -11.11 -10.42
C LYS A 98 0.37 -12.00 -9.61
N ASN A 99 0.77 -12.39 -8.40
CA ASN A 99 0.13 -13.47 -7.66
C ASN A 99 -0.80 -12.92 -6.56
N TRP A 100 -1.69 -12.00 -6.93
CA TRP A 100 -2.70 -11.42 -6.06
C TRP A 100 -4.02 -11.29 -6.81
N ASP A 101 -5.13 -11.40 -6.08
CA ASP A 101 -6.49 -11.48 -6.63
C ASP A 101 -7.21 -10.12 -6.54
N TRP A 102 -6.85 -9.29 -5.56
CA TRP A 102 -7.50 -8.02 -5.27
C TRP A 102 -6.51 -6.90 -5.12
N PHE A 103 -6.85 -5.72 -5.65
CA PHE A 103 -6.14 -4.49 -5.39
C PHE A 103 -6.97 -3.57 -4.48
N VAL A 104 -6.34 -3.06 -3.42
CA VAL A 104 -6.95 -2.13 -2.47
C VAL A 104 -6.04 -0.92 -2.28
N ARG A 105 -6.59 0.27 -2.49
CA ARG A 105 -5.92 1.53 -2.18
C ARG A 105 -6.37 2.07 -0.82
N LEU A 106 -5.40 2.49 -0.01
CA LEU A 106 -5.59 3.14 1.29
C LEU A 106 -4.80 4.44 1.36
N GLY A 107 -5.37 5.46 1.96
CA GLY A 107 -4.70 6.68 2.41
C GLY A 107 -4.16 6.53 3.83
N ALA A 108 -3.19 7.37 4.20
CA ALA A 108 -2.61 7.39 5.54
C ALA A 108 -3.61 7.76 6.66
N ALA A 109 -4.78 8.28 6.31
CA ALA A 109 -5.87 8.57 7.23
C ALA A 109 -6.84 7.38 7.42
N ASP A 110 -6.78 6.37 6.55
CA ASP A 110 -7.65 5.20 6.63
C ASP A 110 -7.22 4.28 7.77
N TYR A 111 -8.17 3.48 8.27
CA TYR A 111 -7.88 2.48 9.28
C TYR A 111 -8.84 1.28 9.17
N PRO A 112 -8.35 0.04 9.26
CA PRO A 112 -9.21 -1.13 9.19
C PRO A 112 -10.14 -1.17 10.42
N LEU A 113 -11.44 -1.32 10.17
CA LEU A 113 -12.44 -1.56 11.23
C LEU A 113 -12.60 -3.05 11.55
N VAL A 114 -12.07 -3.92 10.67
CA VAL A 114 -12.15 -5.38 10.77
C VAL A 114 -10.75 -5.94 10.57
N THR A 115 -10.35 -6.87 11.44
CA THR A 115 -9.09 -7.62 11.33
C THR A 115 -9.12 -8.59 10.16
N GLN A 116 -8.00 -8.76 9.46
CA GLN A 116 -7.90 -9.61 8.26
C GLN A 116 -8.31 -11.08 8.49
N ASP A 117 -8.10 -11.59 9.70
CA ASP A 117 -8.37 -12.99 10.04
C ASP A 117 -9.88 -13.30 10.23
N GLY A 118 -10.73 -12.27 10.21
CA GLY A 118 -12.18 -12.38 10.39
C GLY A 118 -12.94 -11.93 9.14
N ASN A 119 -13.40 -12.89 8.33
CA ASN A 119 -14.37 -12.73 7.24
C ASN A 119 -13.94 -11.87 6.03
N PHE A 120 -13.33 -12.49 5.03
CA PHE A 120 -13.30 -11.97 3.65
C PHE A 120 -14.70 -11.68 3.08
N SER A 121 -15.77 -12.27 3.63
CA SER A 121 -17.16 -11.99 3.24
C SER A 121 -17.64 -10.57 3.50
N SER A 122 -16.97 -9.77 4.34
CA SER A 122 -17.37 -8.37 4.60
C SER A 122 -16.74 -7.34 3.66
N LEU A 123 -15.74 -7.72 2.85
CA LEU A 123 -15.09 -6.81 1.90
C LEU A 123 -16.03 -6.35 0.78
N THR A 124 -17.10 -7.10 0.52
CA THR A 124 -18.17 -6.72 -0.42
C THR A 124 -19.07 -5.56 0.06
N THR A 125 -18.94 -5.08 1.31
CA THR A 125 -19.92 -4.14 1.92
C THR A 125 -19.33 -2.79 2.38
N MET A 126 -18.03 -2.54 2.23
CA MET A 126 -17.43 -1.28 2.72
C MET A 126 -17.23 -0.24 1.61
N GLY A 127 -18.21 0.65 1.49
CA GLY A 127 -18.39 1.65 0.43
C GLY A 127 -17.45 2.86 0.41
N ASN A 128 -16.18 2.72 0.79
CA ASN A 128 -15.15 3.77 0.58
C ASN A 128 -13.80 3.22 0.10
N LEU A 129 -13.70 1.90 -0.13
CA LEU A 129 -12.51 1.27 -0.70
C LEU A 129 -12.74 1.07 -2.20
N GLN A 130 -11.84 1.60 -3.02
CA GLN A 130 -11.82 1.27 -4.45
C GLN A 130 -11.27 -0.14 -4.62
N PHE A 131 -12.16 -1.13 -4.71
CA PHE A 131 -11.80 -2.51 -5.04
C PHE A 131 -11.69 -2.66 -6.55
N PHE A 132 -10.49 -2.98 -7.04
CA PHE A 132 -10.30 -3.40 -8.43
C PHE A 132 -9.99 -4.90 -8.44
N ARG A 133 -10.83 -5.66 -9.15
CA ARG A 133 -10.59 -7.07 -9.50
C ARG A 133 -9.94 -7.07 -10.89
N PHE A 134 -8.75 -7.64 -10.99
CA PHE A 134 -8.06 -7.84 -12.27
C PHE A 134 -8.29 -9.26 -12.79
#